data_AF-A0A150G0T4-F1
#
_entry.id   AF-A0A150G0T4-F1
#
_cell.length_a   1.000
_cell.length_b   1.000
_cell.length_c   1.000
_cell.angle_alpha   90.00
_cell.angle_beta   90.00
_cell.angle_gamma   90.00
#
_symmetry.space_group_name_H-M   'P 1'
#
loop_
_entity.id
_entity.type
_entity.pdbx_description
1 polymer ?
#
loop_
_entity_poly.entity_id
_entity_poly.type
_entity_poly.pdbx_seq_one_letter_code
_entity_poly.pdbx_strand_id
1 'polypeptide(L)'
;MHRGAQRAARARSGVAVAIRAKSSSSRAGTTSGRITGRAPKLADPVDFETVGFRFDPAYNRWLRDDRFAGKFDQTLATPKSGTPYVVWPAMHTLLVSKGLRSVTPEEVRAAGAVSLPLYRFVEGTGFWDNVKKAAMAIGFAMRATERDPDYQAKALEALKKNQKVLLMCAIGGTLDTLVDLRKGVKPAIKDPERAFGRESRSLKAAYELINAGWSASNIFWVEGGLQQWRFRGLPTDGTKK
;
A
#
# COMPACT_ATOMS: atom_id res chain seq x y z
N MET A 1 62.80 -21.10 -4.45
CA MET A 1 62.35 -20.59 -3.13
C MET A 1 62.20 -19.08 -3.27
N HIS A 2 61.12 -18.35 -3.00
CA HIS A 2 59.82 -18.60 -2.38
C HIS A 2 58.72 -17.81 -3.11
N ARG A 3 57.49 -18.32 -2.98
CA ARG A 3 56.20 -17.75 -3.38
C ARG A 3 55.90 -16.42 -2.67
N GLY A 4 55.17 -15.53 -3.34
CA GLY A 4 54.45 -14.42 -2.71
C GLY A 4 53.31 -13.91 -3.59
N ALA A 5 52.13 -14.51 -3.46
CA ALA A 5 50.91 -14.09 -4.14
C ALA A 5 50.30 -12.85 -3.46
N GLN A 6 49.93 -11.84 -4.25
CA GLN A 6 48.94 -10.85 -3.81
C GLN A 6 47.84 -10.73 -4.88
N ARG A 7 46.71 -11.38 -4.57
CA ARG A 7 45.41 -11.13 -5.19
C ARG A 7 44.88 -9.81 -4.63
N ALA A 8 44.79 -8.78 -5.46
CA ALA A 8 43.96 -7.62 -5.18
C ALA A 8 42.60 -7.81 -5.85
N ALA A 9 41.54 -7.70 -5.04
CA ALA A 9 40.16 -7.94 -5.42
C ALA A 9 39.67 -6.93 -6.47
N ARG A 10 39.13 -7.45 -7.57
CA ARG A 10 38.33 -6.69 -8.55
C ARG A 10 37.07 -6.17 -7.85
N ALA A 11 37.00 -4.85 -7.66
CA ALA A 11 35.73 -4.17 -7.42
C ALA A 11 34.83 -4.35 -8.66
N ARG A 12 33.84 -5.24 -8.55
CA ARG A 12 32.77 -5.32 -9.55
C ARG A 12 31.71 -4.29 -9.16
N SER A 13 31.80 -3.12 -9.80
CA SER A 13 30.73 -2.13 -9.89
C SER A 13 29.45 -2.83 -10.35
N GLY A 14 28.43 -2.85 -9.49
CA GLY A 14 27.09 -3.24 -9.88
C GLY A 14 26.56 -2.25 -10.91
N VAL A 15 26.56 -2.65 -12.17
CA VAL A 15 25.93 -1.90 -13.26
C VAL A 15 24.42 -2.00 -13.06
N ALA A 16 23.79 -0.88 -12.71
CA ALA A 16 22.35 -0.71 -12.87
C ALA A 16 22.06 -0.71 -14.37
N VAL A 17 21.46 -1.79 -14.87
CA VAL A 17 21.08 -1.91 -16.28
C VAL A 17 19.72 -1.24 -16.47
N ALA A 18 19.72 -0.05 -17.07
CA ALA A 18 18.56 0.55 -17.67
C ALA A 18 18.29 -0.11 -19.03
N ILE A 19 17.11 -0.70 -19.23
CA ILE A 19 16.66 -1.10 -20.57
C ILE A 19 15.58 -0.13 -21.02
N ARG A 20 15.94 0.64 -22.05
CA ARG A 20 15.06 1.52 -22.82
C ARG A 20 14.35 0.68 -23.87
N ALA A 21 13.03 0.50 -23.76
CA ALA A 21 12.22 -0.03 -24.85
C ALA A 21 11.48 1.13 -25.53
N LYS A 22 11.77 1.32 -26.82
CA LYS A 22 11.01 2.20 -27.72
C LYS A 22 9.58 1.67 -27.82
N SER A 23 8.57 2.50 -27.56
CA SER A 23 7.20 2.17 -27.99
C SER A 23 7.01 2.62 -29.44
N SER A 24 6.91 1.64 -30.33
CA SER A 24 6.30 1.83 -31.64
C SER A 24 4.80 2.06 -31.45
N SER A 25 4.29 3.13 -32.04
CA SER A 25 2.85 3.43 -32.07
C SER A 25 2.10 2.35 -32.85
N SER A 26 1.10 1.72 -32.24
CA SER A 26 -0.03 1.16 -32.95
C SER A 26 -1.32 1.68 -32.32
N ARG A 27 -2.12 2.36 -33.14
CA ARG A 27 -3.49 2.74 -32.81
C ARG A 27 -4.31 1.45 -32.75
N ALA A 28 -4.81 1.11 -31.58
CA ALA A 28 -5.96 0.24 -31.42
C ALA A 28 -7.00 1.02 -30.60
N GLY A 29 -8.12 1.31 -31.24
CA GLY A 29 -9.24 2.02 -30.62
C GLY A 29 -9.87 1.15 -29.55
N THR A 30 -9.71 1.54 -28.29
CA THR A 30 -10.49 0.99 -27.19
C THR A 30 -11.52 2.04 -26.81
N THR A 31 -12.77 1.81 -27.21
CA THR A 31 -13.95 2.52 -26.70
C THR A 31 -14.10 2.15 -25.23
N SER A 32 -13.34 2.82 -24.37
CA SER A 32 -13.51 2.73 -22.92
C SER A 32 -14.85 3.38 -22.59
N GLY A 33 -15.81 2.56 -22.19
CA GLY A 33 -16.99 3.00 -21.46
C GLY A 33 -16.52 3.79 -20.25
N ARG A 34 -16.48 5.10 -20.42
CA ARG A 34 -16.14 6.08 -19.40
C ARG A 34 -17.18 5.93 -18.30
N ILE A 35 -16.78 5.40 -17.15
CA ILE A 35 -17.53 5.62 -15.92
C ILE A 35 -17.44 7.13 -15.67
N THR A 36 -18.40 7.87 -16.20
CA THR A 36 -18.62 9.30 -15.92
C THR A 36 -19.25 9.45 -14.54
N GLY A 37 -18.61 8.87 -13.54
CA GLY A 37 -18.75 9.29 -12.16
C GLY A 37 -17.58 10.22 -11.87
N ARG A 38 -17.61 11.44 -12.41
CA ARG A 38 -16.78 12.51 -11.85
C ARG A 38 -17.22 12.60 -10.39
N ALA A 39 -16.31 12.37 -9.45
CA ALA A 39 -16.57 12.76 -8.05
C ALA A 39 -17.16 14.17 -8.11
N PRO A 40 -18.35 14.43 -7.51
CA PRO A 40 -18.96 15.74 -7.60
C PRO A 40 -17.90 16.76 -7.22
N LYS A 41 -17.73 17.77 -8.07
CA LYS A 41 -16.84 18.89 -7.77
C LYS A 41 -17.46 19.54 -6.53
N LEU A 42 -17.00 19.14 -5.35
CA LEU A 42 -17.40 19.78 -4.09
C LEU A 42 -17.03 21.25 -4.25
N ALA A 43 -18.05 22.09 -4.09
CA ALA A 43 -17.95 23.53 -4.24
C ALA A 43 -16.89 24.04 -3.28
N ASP A 44 -15.81 24.62 -3.84
CA ASP A 44 -14.77 25.43 -3.20
C ASP A 44 -14.12 24.84 -1.92
N PRO A 45 -12.99 25.39 -1.43
CA PRO A 45 -12.46 24.95 -0.15
C PRO A 45 -13.56 25.01 0.90
N VAL A 46 -13.85 23.90 1.57
CA VAL A 46 -14.83 23.88 2.66
C VAL A 46 -14.36 24.85 3.72
N ASP A 47 -15.01 26.01 3.71
CA ASP A 47 -14.91 27.00 4.74
C ASP A 47 -15.58 26.40 5.98
N PHE A 48 -14.84 26.27 7.08
CA PHE A 48 -15.40 25.80 8.35
C PHE A 48 -16.49 26.74 8.87
N GLU A 49 -16.64 27.94 8.29
CA GLU A 49 -17.79 28.83 8.50
C GLU A 49 -19.08 28.36 7.80
N THR A 50 -18.99 27.43 6.85
CA THR A 50 -20.13 26.95 6.03
C THR A 50 -20.52 25.50 6.25
N VAL A 51 -19.64 24.68 6.85
CA VAL A 51 -19.91 23.27 7.13
C VAL A 51 -19.74 22.97 8.61
N GLY A 52 -20.77 22.37 9.20
CA GLY A 52 -20.82 22.00 10.62
C GLY A 52 -20.88 20.50 10.84
N PHE A 53 -20.47 20.06 12.03
CA PHE A 53 -20.54 18.66 12.44
C PHE A 53 -21.08 18.56 13.86
N ARG A 54 -21.85 17.51 14.14
CA ARG A 54 -22.26 17.15 15.50
C ARG A 54 -22.01 15.67 15.77
N PHE A 55 -21.66 15.36 17.01
CA PHE A 55 -21.61 13.97 17.47
C PHE A 55 -23.02 13.49 17.81
N ASP A 56 -23.39 12.33 17.31
CA ASP A 56 -24.65 11.64 17.60
C ASP A 56 -24.36 10.49 18.58
N PRO A 57 -24.56 10.70 19.90
CA PRO A 57 -24.21 9.71 20.92
C PRO A 57 -25.10 8.47 20.87
N ALA A 58 -26.32 8.56 20.32
CA ALA A 58 -27.21 7.42 20.19
C ALA A 58 -26.66 6.37 19.21
N TYR A 59 -25.91 6.82 18.20
CA TYR A 59 -25.37 5.97 17.15
C TYR A 59 -23.83 5.95 17.09
N ASN A 60 -23.15 6.57 18.07
CA ASN A 60 -21.70 6.71 18.14
C ASN A 60 -21.05 7.14 16.82
N ARG A 61 -21.66 8.11 16.14
CA ARG A 61 -21.21 8.59 14.83
C ARG A 61 -21.19 10.09 14.76
N TRP A 62 -20.34 10.62 13.89
CA TRP A 62 -20.38 12.02 13.51
C TRP A 62 -21.34 12.23 12.35
N LEU A 63 -22.18 13.25 12.46
CA LEU A 63 -23.10 13.66 11.41
C LEU A 63 -22.68 15.04 10.90
N ARG A 64 -22.74 15.20 9.58
CA ARG A 64 -22.71 16.53 8.97
C ARG A 64 -24.00 17.25 9.36
N ASP A 65 -23.87 18.45 9.90
CA ASP A 65 -24.98 19.29 10.34
C ASP A 65 -24.57 20.75 10.18
N ASP A 66 -24.90 21.32 9.02
CA ASP A 66 -24.45 22.66 8.62
C ASP A 66 -25.06 23.78 9.49
N ARG A 67 -26.04 23.46 10.37
CA ARG A 67 -26.51 24.38 11.42
C ARG A 67 -25.43 24.71 12.47
N PHE A 68 -24.38 23.90 12.53
CA PHE A 68 -23.23 24.08 13.40
C PHE A 68 -22.01 24.63 12.64
N ALA A 69 -22.20 25.15 11.43
CA ALA A 69 -21.16 25.84 10.71
C ALA A 69 -20.59 27.01 11.52
N GLY A 70 -19.28 27.24 11.42
CA GLY A 70 -18.54 28.23 12.21
C GLY A 70 -18.22 27.82 13.66
N LYS A 71 -18.74 26.69 14.16
CA LYS A 71 -18.51 26.23 15.54
C LYS A 71 -17.36 25.23 15.64
N PHE A 72 -16.14 25.70 15.37
CA PHE A 72 -14.93 24.86 15.36
C PHE A 72 -14.71 24.10 16.68
N ASP A 73 -15.08 24.69 17.82
CA ASP A 73 -14.96 24.06 19.15
C ASP A 73 -15.72 22.74 19.26
N GLN A 74 -16.79 22.55 18.49
CA GLN A 74 -17.56 21.29 18.47
C GLN A 74 -16.90 20.20 17.63
N THR A 75 -15.85 20.54 16.88
CA THR A 75 -15.01 19.59 16.16
C THR A 75 -13.80 19.16 16.97
N LEU A 76 -13.63 19.67 18.20
CA LEU A 76 -12.59 19.26 19.13
C LEU A 76 -13.12 18.20 20.09
N ALA A 77 -12.50 17.03 20.08
CA ALA A 77 -12.72 16.00 21.08
C ALA A 77 -11.60 16.08 22.13
N THR A 78 -11.96 16.24 23.40
CA THR A 78 -11.02 16.24 24.53
C THR A 78 -10.99 14.83 25.16
N PRO A 79 -9.97 14.01 24.87
CA PRO A 79 -9.81 12.71 25.51
C PRO A 79 -9.39 12.87 26.98
N LYS A 80 -9.48 11.77 27.75
CA LYS A 80 -8.99 11.72 29.14
C LYS A 80 -7.50 12.05 29.30
N SER A 81 -6.71 11.93 28.23
CA SER A 81 -5.30 12.35 28.18
C SER A 81 -5.11 13.88 28.13
N GLY A 82 -6.18 14.66 28.00
CA GLY A 82 -6.18 16.11 28.14
C GLY A 82 -5.77 16.90 26.89
N THR A 83 -5.25 16.25 25.85
CA THR A 83 -4.90 16.92 24.59
C THR A 83 -6.08 16.87 23.62
N PRO A 84 -6.79 17.97 23.36
CA PRO A 84 -7.88 17.98 22.40
C PRO A 84 -7.38 17.70 20.98
N TYR A 85 -8.19 17.01 20.18
CA TYR A 85 -7.88 16.74 18.76
C TYR A 85 -9.09 17.03 17.87
N VAL A 86 -8.83 17.39 16.62
CA VAL A 86 -9.87 17.62 15.60
C VAL A 86 -10.45 16.29 15.16
N VAL A 87 -11.77 16.19 15.14
CA VAL A 87 -12.47 14.95 14.82
C VAL A 87 -12.34 14.61 13.33
N TRP A 88 -12.33 13.31 13.02
CA TRP A 88 -12.03 12.82 11.68
C TRP A 88 -12.85 13.47 10.54
N PRO A 89 -14.17 13.71 10.64
CA PRO A 89 -14.92 14.36 9.56
C PRO A 89 -14.43 15.76 9.22
N ALA A 90 -14.04 16.56 10.21
CA ALA A 90 -13.50 17.89 10.00
C ALA A 90 -12.12 17.80 9.33
N MET A 91 -11.25 16.89 9.79
CA MET A 91 -9.97 16.61 9.12
C MET A 91 -10.17 16.14 7.68
N HIS A 92 -10.99 15.12 7.45
CA HIS A 92 -11.26 14.55 6.14
C HIS A 92 -11.75 15.62 5.16
N THR A 93 -12.69 16.45 5.59
CA THR A 93 -13.26 17.51 4.76
C THR A 93 -12.21 18.54 4.37
N LEU A 94 -11.34 18.94 5.29
CA LEU A 94 -10.19 19.80 4.99
C LEU A 94 -9.21 19.13 4.02
N LEU A 95 -8.85 17.87 4.26
CA LEU A 95 -7.91 17.15 3.39
C LEU A 95 -8.45 17.06 1.96
N VAL A 96 -9.74 16.71 1.81
CA VAL A 96 -10.41 16.68 0.50
C VAL A 96 -10.49 18.07 -0.14
N SER A 97 -10.81 19.12 0.64
CA SER A 97 -10.92 20.50 0.13
C SER A 97 -9.59 21.08 -0.32
N LYS A 98 -8.49 20.66 0.31
CA LYS A 98 -7.11 20.95 -0.13
C LYS A 98 -6.67 20.08 -1.32
N GLY A 99 -7.56 19.25 -1.86
CA GLY A 99 -7.30 18.42 -3.04
C GLY A 99 -6.40 17.22 -2.74
N LEU A 100 -6.25 16.80 -1.47
CA LEU A 100 -5.52 15.59 -1.16
C LEU A 100 -6.31 14.39 -1.69
N ARG A 101 -5.57 13.45 -2.28
CA ARG A 101 -6.10 12.20 -2.80
C ARG A 101 -5.20 11.05 -2.40
N SER A 102 -5.79 9.86 -2.33
CA SER A 102 -5.02 8.63 -2.27
C SER A 102 -4.24 8.44 -3.58
N VAL A 103 -3.03 7.90 -3.44
CA VAL A 103 -2.10 7.63 -4.53
C VAL A 103 -1.99 6.12 -4.69
N THR A 104 -1.96 5.63 -5.92
CA THR A 104 -1.82 4.19 -6.17
C THR A 104 -0.35 3.75 -6.14
N PRO A 105 -0.07 2.45 -5.93
CA PRO A 105 1.31 1.94 -6.00
C PRO A 105 2.00 2.18 -7.35
N GLU A 106 1.25 2.35 -8.43
CA GLU A 106 1.78 2.68 -9.75
C GLU A 106 2.32 4.11 -9.79
N GLU A 107 1.65 5.01 -9.06
CA GLU A 107 1.94 6.44 -8.98
C GLU A 107 3.08 6.77 -8.00
N VAL A 108 3.29 5.97 -6.95
CA VAL A 108 4.45 6.07 -6.02
C VAL A 108 4.92 4.68 -5.59
N ARG A 109 6.21 4.39 -5.83
CA ARG A 109 6.89 3.15 -5.46
C ARG A 109 8.33 3.42 -5.03
N ALA A 110 9.03 2.44 -4.43
CA ALA A 110 10.48 2.58 -4.25
C ALA A 110 11.18 2.77 -5.60
N ALA A 111 12.21 3.61 -5.63
CA ALA A 111 12.89 3.91 -6.88
C ALA A 111 13.47 2.65 -7.53
N GLY A 112 13.27 2.51 -8.85
CA GLY A 112 13.65 1.32 -9.62
C GLY A 112 12.77 0.08 -9.41
N ALA A 113 11.70 0.15 -8.60
CA ALA A 113 10.85 -0.99 -8.32
C ALA A 113 9.87 -1.31 -9.48
N VAL A 114 9.67 -2.60 -9.72
CA VAL A 114 8.64 -3.12 -10.62
C VAL A 114 7.41 -3.52 -9.81
N SER A 115 6.21 -3.22 -10.32
CA SER A 115 4.96 -3.63 -9.69
C SER A 115 4.57 -5.03 -10.20
N LEU A 116 4.40 -5.97 -9.27
CA LEU A 116 3.90 -7.32 -9.54
C LEU A 116 2.68 -7.58 -8.65
N PRO A 117 1.45 -7.41 -9.15
CA PRO A 117 0.25 -7.56 -8.35
C PRO A 117 0.01 -9.04 -8.01
N LEU A 118 0.03 -9.38 -6.71
CA LEU A 118 -0.32 -10.72 -6.22
C LEU A 118 -1.81 -11.04 -6.34
N TYR A 119 -2.65 -10.01 -6.38
CA TYR A 119 -4.10 -10.11 -6.45
C TYR A 119 -4.60 -9.37 -7.68
N ARG A 120 -5.62 -9.93 -8.32
CA ARG A 120 -6.34 -9.33 -9.44
C ARG A 120 -7.82 -9.21 -9.10
N PHE A 121 -8.59 -8.51 -9.93
CA PHE A 121 -10.04 -8.59 -9.84
C PHE A 121 -10.51 -9.97 -10.27
N VAL A 122 -11.60 -10.45 -9.69
CA VAL A 122 -12.20 -11.73 -10.10
C VAL A 122 -12.63 -11.63 -11.57
N GLU A 123 -12.03 -12.43 -12.43
CA GLU A 123 -12.36 -12.47 -13.86
C GLU A 123 -13.34 -13.59 -14.19
N GLY A 124 -13.31 -14.68 -13.42
CA GLY A 124 -14.19 -15.85 -13.61
C GLY A 124 -15.68 -15.50 -13.63
N THR A 125 -16.45 -16.23 -14.45
CA THR A 125 -17.90 -16.05 -14.64
C THR A 125 -18.72 -17.17 -14.02
N GLY A 126 -18.10 -18.04 -13.21
CA GLY A 126 -18.78 -19.13 -12.52
C GLY A 126 -19.82 -18.63 -11.52
N PHE A 127 -20.73 -19.50 -11.10
CA PHE A 127 -21.79 -19.16 -10.14
C PHE A 127 -21.22 -18.51 -8.87
N TRP A 128 -20.22 -19.14 -8.24
CA TRP A 128 -19.58 -18.61 -7.05
C TRP A 128 -18.79 -17.32 -7.28
N ASP A 129 -18.26 -17.11 -8.48
CA ASP A 129 -17.55 -15.87 -8.80
C ASP A 129 -18.52 -14.70 -8.93
N ASN A 130 -19.68 -14.93 -9.55
CA ASN A 130 -20.76 -13.94 -9.63
C ASN A 130 -21.35 -13.64 -8.25
N VAL A 131 -21.53 -14.66 -7.40
CA VAL A 131 -21.95 -14.47 -6.00
C VAL A 131 -20.93 -13.62 -5.23
N LYS A 132 -19.63 -13.93 -5.32
CA LYS A 132 -18.57 -13.13 -4.68
C LYS A 132 -18.57 -11.68 -5.21
N LYS A 133 -18.67 -11.49 -6.53
CA LYS A 133 -18.74 -10.16 -7.17
C LYS A 133 -19.92 -9.36 -6.64
N ALA A 134 -21.12 -9.96 -6.60
CA ALA A 134 -22.33 -9.32 -6.11
C ALA A 134 -22.24 -8.98 -4.61
N ALA A 135 -21.78 -9.92 -3.79
CA ALA A 135 -21.62 -9.72 -2.34
C ALA A 135 -20.66 -8.55 -2.04
N MET A 136 -19.52 -8.48 -2.72
CA MET A 136 -18.55 -7.40 -2.53
C MET A 136 -19.07 -6.05 -3.05
N ALA A 137 -19.76 -6.04 -4.18
CA ALA A 137 -20.31 -4.82 -4.77
C ALA A 137 -21.47 -4.25 -3.94
N ILE A 138 -22.41 -5.10 -3.51
CA ILE A 138 -23.60 -4.67 -2.78
C ILE A 138 -23.27 -4.42 -1.30
N GLY A 139 -22.54 -5.34 -0.67
CA GLY A 139 -22.24 -5.26 0.77
C GLY A 139 -21.18 -4.22 1.10
N PHE A 140 -20.24 -3.96 0.19
CA PHE A 140 -19.08 -3.13 0.49
C PHE A 140 -18.73 -2.10 -0.59
N ALA A 141 -19.52 -1.96 -1.66
CA ALA A 141 -19.23 -1.05 -2.78
C ALA A 141 -17.83 -1.24 -3.38
N MET A 142 -17.31 -2.47 -3.38
CA MET A 142 -15.97 -2.80 -3.88
C MET A 142 -16.00 -3.92 -4.92
N ARG A 143 -15.03 -3.91 -5.83
CA ARG A 143 -14.82 -5.03 -6.77
C ARG A 143 -14.22 -6.21 -6.02
N ALA A 144 -14.76 -7.41 -6.25
CA ALA A 144 -14.17 -8.63 -5.71
C ALA A 144 -12.76 -8.86 -6.27
N THR A 145 -11.83 -9.24 -5.39
CA THR A 145 -10.45 -9.56 -5.73
C THR A 145 -10.12 -11.01 -5.42
N GLU A 146 -9.28 -11.63 -6.24
CA GLU A 146 -8.75 -12.98 -6.08
C GLU A 146 -7.22 -13.01 -6.20
N ARG A 147 -6.59 -14.09 -5.74
CA ARG A 147 -5.17 -14.32 -5.95
C ARG A 147 -4.93 -14.53 -7.44
N ASP A 148 -3.92 -13.87 -7.99
CA ASP A 148 -3.62 -13.96 -9.41
C ASP A 148 -2.97 -15.33 -9.72
N PRO A 149 -3.64 -16.24 -10.44
CA PRO A 149 -3.08 -17.56 -10.77
C PRO A 149 -1.83 -17.45 -11.64
N ASP A 150 -1.68 -16.35 -12.38
CA ASP A 150 -0.56 -16.13 -13.30
C ASP A 150 0.62 -15.42 -12.62
N TYR A 151 0.55 -15.15 -11.31
CA TYR A 151 1.56 -14.37 -10.58
C TYR A 151 2.97 -14.95 -10.76
N GLN A 152 3.13 -16.27 -10.68
CA GLN A 152 4.43 -16.92 -10.82
C GLN A 152 5.01 -16.75 -12.23
N ALA A 153 4.17 -16.88 -13.27
CA ALA A 153 4.57 -16.68 -14.65
C ALA A 153 4.98 -15.22 -14.91
N LYS A 154 4.17 -14.26 -14.45
CA LYS A 154 4.46 -12.81 -14.54
C LYS A 154 5.76 -12.44 -13.82
N ALA A 155 6.05 -13.08 -12.69
CA ALA A 155 7.30 -12.88 -11.98
C ALA A 155 8.52 -13.35 -12.80
N LEU A 156 8.42 -14.48 -13.50
CA LEU A 156 9.50 -15.00 -14.36
C LEU A 156 9.70 -14.16 -15.63
N GLU A 157 8.65 -13.54 -16.15
CA GLU A 157 8.73 -12.61 -17.27
C GLU A 157 9.42 -11.30 -16.87
N ALA A 158 9.06 -10.76 -15.70
CA ALA A 158 9.60 -9.49 -15.21
C ALA A 158 11.00 -9.61 -14.58
N LEU A 159 11.37 -10.79 -14.08
CA LEU A 159 12.54 -11.00 -13.24
C LEU A 159 13.35 -12.21 -13.69
N LYS A 160 14.68 -12.10 -13.66
CA LYS A 160 15.57 -13.25 -13.90
C LYS A 160 15.39 -14.27 -12.78
N LYS A 161 15.18 -15.54 -13.14
CA LYS A 161 15.05 -16.64 -12.18
C LYS A 161 16.22 -16.62 -11.18
N ASN A 162 15.92 -16.72 -9.89
CA ASN A 162 16.89 -16.76 -8.79
C ASN A 162 17.79 -15.52 -8.65
N GLN A 163 17.48 -14.40 -9.29
CA GLN A 163 18.14 -13.15 -8.92
C GLN A 163 17.74 -12.74 -7.50
N LYS A 164 18.60 -11.96 -6.83
CA LYS A 164 18.26 -11.40 -5.52
C LYS A 164 17.09 -10.42 -5.69
N VAL A 165 16.02 -10.64 -4.95
CA VAL A 165 14.81 -9.81 -4.99
C VAL A 165 14.48 -9.29 -3.60
N LEU A 166 14.10 -8.02 -3.55
CA LEU A 166 13.60 -7.36 -2.36
C LEU A 166 12.10 -7.09 -2.56
N LEU A 167 11.28 -7.75 -1.75
CA LEU A 167 9.83 -7.67 -1.82
C LEU A 167 9.30 -6.61 -0.87
N MET A 168 8.34 -5.82 -1.34
CA MET A 168 7.77 -4.74 -0.55
C MET A 168 6.30 -4.55 -0.87
N CYS A 169 5.47 -4.44 0.17
CA CYS A 169 4.10 -3.96 0.06
C CYS A 169 3.95 -2.65 0.84
N ALA A 170 2.73 -2.09 0.92
CA ALA A 170 2.52 -0.81 1.59
C ALA A 170 2.95 -0.81 3.06
N ILE A 171 2.56 -1.84 3.83
CA ILE A 171 2.71 -1.89 5.30
C ILE A 171 3.85 -2.82 5.75
N GLY A 172 4.23 -3.78 4.91
CA GLY A 172 5.21 -4.82 5.27
C GLY A 172 4.70 -5.80 6.33
N GLY A 173 5.37 -6.94 6.45
CA GLY A 173 5.12 -7.96 7.47
C GLY A 173 6.39 -8.24 8.27
N THR A 174 6.30 -9.12 9.24
CA THR A 174 7.45 -9.62 10.00
C THR A 174 7.26 -11.09 10.31
N LEU A 175 8.37 -11.82 10.39
CA LEU A 175 8.39 -13.20 10.91
C LEU A 175 8.64 -13.23 12.43
N ASP A 176 8.94 -12.09 13.04
CA ASP A 176 9.15 -11.98 14.49
C ASP A 176 7.83 -12.21 15.23
N THR A 177 7.86 -13.21 16.13
CA THR A 177 6.70 -13.64 16.91
C THR A 177 6.58 -12.90 18.26
N LEU A 178 7.63 -12.18 18.65
CA LEU A 178 7.64 -11.36 19.85
C LEU A 178 7.29 -9.92 19.50
N VAL A 179 6.47 -9.30 20.32
CA VAL A 179 6.11 -7.89 20.18
C VAL A 179 7.00 -7.06 21.08
N ASP A 180 7.85 -6.26 20.45
CA ASP A 180 8.59 -5.22 21.13
C ASP A 180 7.90 -3.87 20.92
N LEU A 181 7.04 -3.50 21.88
CA LEU A 181 6.31 -2.23 21.84
C LEU A 181 7.24 -1.02 22.00
N ARG A 182 8.40 -1.20 22.64
CA ARG A 182 9.37 -0.13 22.88
C ARG A 182 10.77 -0.72 23.07
N LYS A 183 11.51 -0.79 21.96
CA LYS A 183 12.86 -1.37 21.91
C LYS A 183 13.74 -0.86 23.04
N GLY A 184 14.21 -1.79 23.87
CA GLY A 184 15.13 -1.52 24.98
C GLY A 184 14.50 -0.92 26.24
N VAL A 185 13.19 -0.73 26.29
CA VAL A 185 12.49 -0.20 27.48
C VAL A 185 11.73 -1.29 28.23
N LYS A 186 11.12 -2.23 27.51
CA LYS A 186 10.43 -3.38 28.11
C LYS A 186 10.89 -4.67 27.42
N PRO A 187 10.89 -5.81 28.14
CA PRO A 187 11.11 -7.09 27.50
C PRO A 187 10.05 -7.33 26.44
N ALA A 188 10.45 -7.97 25.34
CA ALA A 188 9.53 -8.33 24.27
C ALA A 188 8.47 -9.29 24.81
N ILE A 189 7.22 -9.07 24.42
CA ILE A 189 6.06 -9.78 24.95
C ILE A 189 5.66 -10.87 23.96
N LYS A 190 5.31 -12.05 24.49
CA LYS A 190 4.69 -13.11 23.70
C LYS A 190 3.23 -12.75 23.47
N ASP A 191 2.90 -12.36 22.26
CA ASP A 191 1.54 -12.03 21.85
C ASP A 191 0.92 -13.24 21.12
N PRO A 192 -0.20 -13.81 21.62
CA PRO A 192 -0.90 -14.90 20.94
C PRO A 192 -1.29 -14.56 19.50
N GLU A 193 -1.63 -13.30 19.19
CA GLU A 193 -1.99 -12.86 17.84
C GLU A 193 -0.79 -12.80 16.90
N ARG A 194 0.44 -12.80 17.44
CA ARG A 194 1.70 -12.84 16.69
C ARG A 194 2.43 -14.17 16.78
N ALA A 195 1.74 -15.28 17.10
CA ALA A 195 2.37 -16.60 17.19
C ALA A 195 3.15 -17.00 15.91
N PHE A 196 2.79 -16.44 14.74
CA PHE A 196 3.46 -16.65 13.45
C PHE A 196 4.00 -15.36 12.82
N GLY A 197 4.19 -14.31 13.64
CA GLY A 197 4.54 -12.97 13.19
C GLY A 197 3.35 -12.20 12.63
N ARG A 198 3.62 -11.28 11.68
CA ARG A 198 2.59 -10.45 11.03
C ARG A 198 2.59 -10.70 9.52
N GLU A 199 1.51 -11.29 9.05
CA GLU A 199 1.28 -11.54 7.63
C GLU A 199 1.31 -10.25 6.79
N SER A 200 1.80 -10.34 5.55
CA SER A 200 1.72 -9.24 4.59
C SER A 200 1.70 -9.75 3.16
N ARG A 201 1.27 -8.88 2.22
CA ARG A 201 1.28 -9.19 0.78
C ARG A 201 2.69 -9.51 0.26
N SER A 202 3.72 -8.85 0.77
CA SER A 202 5.12 -9.13 0.42
C SER A 202 5.59 -10.51 0.90
N LEU A 203 5.14 -10.97 2.08
CA LEU A 203 5.44 -12.32 2.57
C LEU A 203 4.66 -13.39 1.79
N LYS A 204 3.40 -13.13 1.41
CA LYS A 204 2.66 -14.02 0.51
C LYS A 204 3.31 -14.12 -0.87
N ALA A 205 3.80 -12.99 -1.40
CA ALA A 205 4.58 -12.97 -2.64
C ALA A 205 5.87 -13.78 -2.51
N ALA A 206 6.57 -13.71 -1.36
CA ALA A 206 7.75 -14.54 -1.09
C ALA A 206 7.41 -16.03 -1.16
N TYR A 207 6.32 -16.42 -0.51
CA TYR A 207 5.81 -17.80 -0.53
C TYR A 207 5.53 -18.28 -1.96
N GLU A 208 4.86 -17.47 -2.80
CA GLU A 208 4.63 -17.82 -4.21
C GLU A 208 5.92 -18.00 -5.01
N LEU A 209 6.92 -17.12 -4.81
CA LEU A 209 8.19 -17.25 -5.50
C LEU A 209 8.94 -18.52 -5.07
N ILE A 210 8.95 -18.83 -3.77
CA ILE A 210 9.54 -20.07 -3.25
C ILE A 210 8.86 -21.29 -3.86
N ASN A 211 7.53 -21.32 -3.88
CA ASN A 211 6.75 -22.41 -4.50
C ASN A 211 6.99 -22.51 -6.01
N ALA A 212 7.25 -21.40 -6.68
CA ALA A 212 7.67 -21.38 -8.08
C ALA A 212 9.11 -21.91 -8.28
N GLY A 213 9.81 -22.34 -7.22
CA GLY A 213 11.18 -22.86 -7.26
C GLY A 213 12.27 -21.80 -7.19
N TRP A 214 11.98 -20.64 -6.59
CA TRP A 214 13.03 -19.65 -6.29
C TRP A 214 13.77 -20.03 -5.01
N SER A 215 15.08 -19.75 -4.97
CA SER A 215 15.87 -19.95 -3.76
C SER A 215 15.50 -18.93 -2.68
N ALA A 216 15.12 -19.43 -1.49
CA ALA A 216 14.74 -18.60 -0.35
C ALA A 216 15.88 -17.65 0.09
N SER A 217 17.15 -18.02 -0.11
CA SER A 217 18.31 -17.18 0.24
C SER A 217 18.47 -15.95 -0.66
N ASN A 218 17.77 -15.90 -1.79
CA ASN A 218 17.74 -14.77 -2.70
C ASN A 218 16.47 -13.92 -2.55
N ILE A 219 15.58 -14.26 -1.62
CA ILE A 219 14.34 -13.52 -1.37
C ILE A 219 14.45 -12.76 -0.05
N PHE A 220 14.32 -11.46 -0.14
CA PHE A 220 14.31 -10.54 1.00
C PHE A 220 12.98 -9.79 1.02
N TRP A 221 12.57 -9.27 2.17
CA TRP A 221 11.42 -8.38 2.27
C TRP A 221 11.74 -7.15 3.12
N VAL A 222 10.97 -6.08 2.93
CA VAL A 222 11.08 -4.85 3.72
C VAL A 222 10.04 -4.85 4.84
N GLU A 223 10.51 -4.93 6.09
CA GLU A 223 9.66 -4.70 7.25
C GLU A 223 9.16 -3.26 7.29
N GLY A 224 7.89 -3.06 7.64
CA GLY A 224 7.25 -1.73 7.60
C GLY A 224 6.90 -1.22 6.18
N GLY A 225 7.32 -1.95 5.14
CA GLY A 225 6.91 -1.71 3.76
C GLY A 225 7.29 -0.33 3.20
N LEU A 226 6.54 0.11 2.20
CA LEU A 226 6.75 1.41 1.53
C LEU A 226 6.56 2.59 2.49
N GLN A 227 5.69 2.47 3.50
CA GLN A 227 5.51 3.55 4.49
C GLN A 227 6.78 3.78 5.30
N GLN A 228 7.39 2.70 5.81
CA GLN A 228 8.65 2.79 6.54
C GLN A 228 9.81 3.25 5.64
N TRP A 229 9.81 2.81 4.37
CA TRP A 229 10.76 3.27 3.35
C TRP A 229 10.71 4.79 3.17
N ARG A 230 9.49 5.35 2.98
CA ARG A 230 9.25 6.79 2.86
C ARG A 230 9.59 7.56 4.14
N PHE A 231 9.22 7.02 5.30
CA PHE A 231 9.54 7.63 6.60
C PHE A 231 11.06 7.79 6.80
N ARG A 232 11.85 6.86 6.25
CA ARG A 232 13.32 6.93 6.28
C ARG A 232 13.92 7.85 5.22
N GLY A 233 13.10 8.53 4.40
CA GLY A 233 13.57 9.40 3.32
C GLY A 233 14.24 8.65 2.17
N LEU A 234 13.99 7.35 2.02
CA LEU A 234 14.59 6.56 0.96
C LEU A 234 13.96 6.87 -0.41
N PRO A 235 14.71 6.74 -1.52
CA PRO A 235 14.25 7.17 -2.84
C PRO A 235 12.95 6.48 -3.31
N THR A 236 12.05 7.26 -3.90
CA THR A 236 10.80 6.80 -4.52
C THR A 236 10.67 7.33 -5.94
N ASP A 237 10.14 6.49 -6.83
CA ASP A 237 9.78 6.86 -8.20
C ASP A 237 8.26 6.96 -8.35
N GLY A 238 7.81 7.82 -9.26
CA GLY A 238 6.41 8.12 -9.45
C GLY A 238 6.15 9.35 -10.32
N THR A 239 4.97 9.45 -10.91
CA THR A 239 4.59 10.62 -11.74
C THR A 239 4.35 11.89 -10.92
N LYS A 240 4.28 11.80 -9.59
CA LYS A 240 4.14 12.95 -8.68
C LYS A 240 5.02 12.72 -7.45
N LYS A 241 6.05 13.57 -7.30
CA LYS A 241 6.87 13.67 -6.09
C LYS A 241 6.16 14.53 -5.05
#